data_AF-A0A090WWV6-F1
#
_entry.id   AF-A0A090WWV6-F1
#
_cell.length_a   1.000
_cell.length_b   1.000
_cell.length_c   1.000
_cell.angle_alpha   90.00
_cell.angle_beta   90.00
_cell.angle_gamma   90.00
#
_symmetry.space_group_name_H-M   'P 1'
#
loop_
_entity.id
_entity.type
_entity.pdbx_description
1 polymer ?
#
loop_
_entity_poly.entity_id
_entity_poly.type
_entity_poly.pdbx_seq_one_letter_code
_entity_poly.pdbx_strand_id
1 'polypeptide(L)'
;MKHFRKEILSIILIVFISVNATCQDKVGSVSDSDVKVEKRKKKRKKKYKLPNIDLSHWKVTLPIKNDAGKPYEIEPPEIFDFASNPVAKPYMYIDSTKGAIVFHAMPTKSTTRNTKYSRSELREQMVPGNNNVNWTFAQGGNLKGKIQMEQTTKDAEGKYHRTIIMQIHGRLTNEQRDLIGQDDNNAPPILKIYWDKGKVRVKTKVLKNLNASNMELLHEDAWEMTKDLVLNKK
;
A
#
# COMPACT_ATOMS: atom_id res chain seq x y z
N MET A 1 58.93 39.82 34.69
CA MET A 1 59.32 38.64 33.88
C MET A 1 58.95 38.91 32.43
N LYS A 2 60.00 39.07 31.61
CA LYS A 2 60.14 38.90 30.15
C LYS A 2 58.88 39.17 29.28
N HIS A 3 58.71 40.37 28.72
CA HIS A 3 59.29 40.90 27.45
C HIS A 3 58.85 40.14 26.18
N PHE A 4 58.14 40.82 25.28
CA PHE A 4 58.53 41.20 23.89
C PHE A 4 57.29 41.83 23.19
N ARG A 5 57.16 43.18 23.11
CA ARG A 5 57.59 44.11 22.03
C ARG A 5 56.96 43.81 20.65
N LYS A 6 56.04 44.67 20.17
CA LYS A 6 56.21 45.76 19.14
C LYS A 6 56.27 45.17 17.70
N GLU A 7 55.71 45.69 16.61
CA GLU A 7 55.09 46.96 16.19
C GLU A 7 54.66 46.78 14.68
N ILE A 8 53.93 47.76 14.10
CA ILE A 8 53.78 48.09 12.64
C ILE A 8 52.78 47.24 11.82
N LEU A 9 52.04 47.70 10.80
CA LEU A 9 51.43 48.96 10.34
C LEU A 9 50.71 48.60 8.99
N SER A 10 49.55 49.19 8.73
CA SER A 10 48.97 49.56 7.41
C SER A 10 48.66 48.57 6.27
N ILE A 11 47.35 48.52 5.93
CA ILE A 11 46.67 48.79 4.63
C ILE A 11 47.26 48.16 3.34
N ILE A 12 46.44 47.44 2.57
CA ILE A 12 46.08 47.73 1.15
C ILE A 12 45.06 46.69 0.63
N LEU A 13 43.88 47.20 0.24
CA LEU A 13 42.84 46.55 -0.55
C LEU A 13 43.19 46.76 -2.04
N ILE A 14 43.31 45.71 -2.84
CA ILE A 14 43.33 45.82 -4.32
C ILE A 14 42.25 44.91 -4.90
N VAL A 15 41.19 45.58 -5.34
CA VAL A 15 40.15 45.07 -6.23
C VAL A 15 40.71 45.07 -7.65
N PHE A 16 40.79 43.91 -8.30
CA PHE A 16 41.03 43.83 -9.74
C PHE A 16 39.70 43.91 -10.50
N ILE A 17 39.36 45.11 -10.95
CA ILE A 17 38.42 45.34 -12.06
C ILE A 17 39.28 45.57 -13.29
N SER A 18 39.27 44.62 -14.23
CA SER A 18 39.77 44.86 -15.59
C SER A 18 38.60 45.18 -16.52
N VAL A 19 38.48 46.46 -16.84
CA VAL A 19 37.77 46.97 -18.01
C VAL A 19 38.65 46.67 -19.24
N ASN A 20 38.08 46.11 -20.30
CA ASN A 20 38.62 46.31 -21.65
C ASN A 20 37.53 46.92 -22.52
N ALA A 21 37.93 48.03 -23.15
CA ALA A 21 37.12 48.91 -23.97
C ALA A 21 36.94 48.38 -25.41
N THR A 22 35.72 48.57 -25.93
CA THR A 22 35.25 48.81 -27.31
C THR A 22 36.21 48.62 -28.52
N CYS A 23 35.70 47.98 -29.59
CA CYS A 23 35.63 48.61 -30.93
C CYS A 23 34.57 47.98 -31.85
N GLN A 24 34.08 48.81 -32.78
CA GLN A 24 32.88 48.71 -33.63
C GLN A 24 32.92 47.71 -34.79
N ASP A 25 31.72 47.45 -35.32
CA ASP A 25 31.35 46.70 -36.51
C ASP A 25 32.17 47.00 -37.79
N LYS A 26 32.56 45.92 -38.49
CA LYS A 26 32.68 45.89 -39.95
C LYS A 26 32.16 44.58 -40.52
N VAL A 27 31.28 44.70 -41.51
CA VAL A 27 30.71 43.65 -42.36
C VAL A 27 31.78 43.15 -43.35
N GLY A 28 31.87 41.82 -43.57
CA GLY A 28 32.62 41.27 -44.71
C GLY A 28 33.05 39.80 -44.62
N SER A 29 32.28 38.94 -45.32
CA SER A 29 32.67 37.73 -46.06
C SER A 29 33.29 36.46 -45.40
N VAL A 30 32.48 35.39 -45.46
CA VAL A 30 32.76 34.02 -45.97
C VAL A 30 33.52 33.00 -45.08
N SER A 31 32.79 31.90 -44.84
CA SER A 31 33.14 30.50 -44.49
C SER A 31 34.11 30.24 -43.33
N ASP A 32 33.65 29.56 -42.27
CA ASP A 32 33.70 28.09 -42.21
C ASP A 32 33.04 27.51 -40.95
N SER A 33 32.50 26.30 -41.10
CA SER A 33 32.11 25.32 -40.06
C SER A 33 30.94 25.62 -39.10
N ASP A 34 29.73 25.20 -39.52
CA ASP A 34 28.60 24.93 -38.63
C ASP A 34 28.91 23.75 -37.68
N VAL A 35 29.53 24.05 -36.53
CA VAL A 35 29.56 23.09 -35.41
C VAL A 35 28.21 23.14 -34.71
N LYS A 36 27.32 22.22 -35.09
CA LYS A 36 26.11 21.88 -34.30
C LYS A 36 26.53 21.45 -32.91
N VAL A 37 26.43 22.36 -31.94
CA VAL A 37 26.47 22.03 -30.52
C VAL A 37 25.20 21.24 -30.20
N GLU A 38 25.27 19.91 -30.26
CA GLU A 38 24.26 19.03 -29.68
C GLU A 38 24.14 19.35 -28.20
N LYS A 39 23.07 20.06 -27.82
CA LYS A 39 22.62 20.13 -26.43
C LYS A 39 22.29 18.71 -25.95
N ARG A 40 23.26 18.05 -25.32
CA ARG A 40 23.04 16.81 -24.57
C ARG A 40 21.88 17.04 -23.59
N LYS A 41 20.70 16.48 -23.90
CA LYS A 41 19.57 16.45 -22.98
C LYS A 41 20.04 15.78 -21.69
N LYS A 42 20.21 16.55 -20.61
CA LYS A 42 20.41 16.00 -19.25
C LYS A 42 19.30 14.98 -18.99
N LYS A 43 19.63 13.69 -18.98
CA LYS A 43 18.70 12.64 -18.55
C LYS A 43 18.23 13.00 -17.15
N ARG A 44 16.97 13.42 -17.00
CA ARG A 44 16.32 13.61 -15.69
C ARG A 44 16.49 12.31 -14.91
N LYS A 45 17.20 12.35 -13.78
CA LYS A 45 17.27 11.21 -12.86
C LYS A 45 15.85 10.82 -12.48
N LYS A 46 15.44 9.58 -12.77
CA LYS A 46 14.14 9.06 -12.34
C LYS A 46 14.09 9.13 -10.82
N LYS A 47 13.10 9.83 -10.27
CA LYS A 47 12.89 9.90 -8.82
C LYS A 47 12.15 8.65 -8.39
N TYR A 48 12.86 7.73 -7.73
CA TYR A 48 12.26 6.53 -7.13
C TYR A 48 11.73 6.90 -5.73
N LYS A 49 10.56 6.36 -5.39
CA LYS A 49 9.91 6.50 -4.07
C LYS A 49 9.64 5.09 -3.54
N LEU A 50 10.04 4.81 -2.31
CA LEU A 50 9.66 3.59 -1.63
C LEU A 50 8.37 3.83 -0.81
N PRO A 51 7.49 2.83 -0.69
CA PRO A 51 6.34 2.93 0.20
C PRO A 51 6.81 3.02 1.66
N ASN A 52 6.16 3.88 2.42
CA ASN A 52 6.34 3.96 3.87
C ASN A 52 5.14 3.27 4.54
N ILE A 53 5.14 1.94 4.52
CA ILE A 53 4.10 1.09 5.10
C ILE A 53 4.81 0.06 5.98
N ASP A 54 4.43 0.02 7.26
CA ASP A 54 4.92 -0.97 8.20
C ASP A 54 4.15 -2.30 8.00
N LEU A 55 4.90 -3.35 7.65
CA LEU A 55 4.37 -4.70 7.43
C LEU A 55 4.64 -5.65 8.61
N SER A 56 5.21 -5.16 9.72
CA SER A 56 5.58 -6.00 10.88
C SER A 56 4.39 -6.70 11.54
N HIS A 57 3.20 -6.11 11.43
CA HIS A 57 1.95 -6.64 11.97
C HIS A 57 1.01 -7.16 10.88
N TRP A 58 1.54 -7.63 9.75
CA TRP A 58 0.72 -8.08 8.63
C TRP A 58 1.27 -9.35 8.00
N LYS A 59 0.36 -10.28 7.69
CA LYS A 59 0.62 -11.31 6.69
C LYS A 59 -0.12 -10.99 5.40
N VAL A 60 0.39 -11.45 4.26
CA VAL A 60 -0.29 -11.39 2.97
C VAL A 60 -0.71 -12.79 2.53
N THR A 61 -1.94 -12.92 2.03
CA THR A 61 -2.38 -14.12 1.29
C THR A 61 -2.39 -13.79 -0.20
N LEU A 62 -1.76 -14.63 -1.03
CA LEU A 62 -1.65 -14.46 -2.47
C LEU A 62 -2.70 -15.29 -3.23
N PRO A 63 -3.06 -14.92 -4.48
CA PRO A 63 -4.10 -15.59 -5.26
C PRO A 63 -3.58 -16.87 -5.95
N ILE A 64 -2.69 -17.61 -5.30
CA ILE A 64 -2.10 -18.87 -5.79
C ILE A 64 -2.03 -19.90 -4.66
N LYS A 65 -1.90 -21.17 -5.03
CA LYS A 65 -1.72 -22.25 -4.05
C LYS A 65 -0.24 -22.54 -3.84
N ASN A 66 0.12 -22.97 -2.64
CA ASN A 66 1.39 -23.63 -2.34
C ASN A 66 1.32 -25.12 -2.72
N ASP A 67 2.42 -25.84 -2.53
CA ASP A 67 2.54 -27.26 -2.87
C ASP A 67 1.57 -28.16 -2.07
N ALA A 68 1.12 -27.69 -0.90
CA ALA A 68 0.10 -28.35 -0.08
C ALA A 68 -1.34 -28.03 -0.52
N GLY A 69 -1.52 -27.31 -1.64
CA GLY A 69 -2.84 -26.96 -2.18
C GLY A 69 -3.59 -25.87 -1.41
N LYS A 70 -2.95 -25.23 -0.42
CA LYS A 70 -3.50 -24.12 0.37
C LYS A 70 -3.07 -22.78 -0.23
N PRO A 71 -3.80 -21.67 0.02
CA PRO A 71 -3.34 -20.35 -0.40
C PRO A 71 -1.92 -20.05 0.09
N TYR A 72 -1.11 -19.47 -0.77
CA TYR A 72 0.27 -19.09 -0.43
C TYR A 72 0.23 -17.85 0.46
N GLU A 73 0.78 -17.95 1.66
CA GLU A 73 0.84 -16.87 2.64
C GLU A 73 2.29 -16.49 2.92
N ILE A 74 2.54 -15.20 3.16
CA ILE A 74 3.84 -14.68 3.59
C ILE A 74 3.59 -13.80 4.81
N GLU A 75 4.28 -14.07 5.90
CA GLU A 75 4.15 -13.34 7.16
C GLU A 75 5.52 -12.84 7.64
N PRO A 76 5.61 -12.08 8.74
CA PRO A 76 6.89 -11.64 9.27
C PRO A 76 7.74 -12.83 9.75
N PRO A 77 9.07 -12.82 9.48
CA PRO A 77 9.84 -11.74 8.85
C PRO A 77 9.87 -11.76 7.31
N GLU A 78 9.46 -12.84 6.65
CA GLU A 78 9.60 -13.04 5.19
C GLU A 78 8.87 -11.97 4.36
N ILE A 79 7.78 -11.41 4.91
CA ILE A 79 7.02 -10.36 4.23
C ILE A 79 7.85 -9.08 4.02
N PHE A 80 8.94 -8.85 4.75
CA PHE A 80 9.80 -7.69 4.53
C PHE A 80 10.52 -7.73 3.18
N ASP A 81 10.77 -8.94 2.67
CA ASP A 81 11.46 -9.18 1.40
C ASP A 81 10.49 -9.51 0.25
N PHE A 82 9.20 -9.21 0.38
CA PHE A 82 8.18 -9.53 -0.62
C PHE A 82 8.52 -9.04 -2.03
N ALA A 83 9.20 -7.89 -2.16
CA ALA A 83 9.56 -7.31 -3.44
C ALA A 83 10.63 -8.11 -4.20
N SER A 84 11.45 -8.87 -3.48
CA SER A 84 12.48 -9.76 -4.03
C SER A 84 11.97 -11.20 -4.20
N ASN A 85 10.86 -11.55 -3.55
CA ASN A 85 10.26 -12.88 -3.64
C ASN A 85 9.62 -13.12 -5.03
N PRO A 86 10.13 -14.09 -5.83
CA PRO A 86 9.62 -14.33 -7.19
C PRO A 86 8.17 -14.84 -7.21
N VAL A 87 7.71 -15.49 -6.14
CA VAL A 87 6.34 -15.97 -5.98
C VAL A 87 5.38 -14.81 -5.68
N ALA A 88 5.82 -13.84 -4.86
CA ALA A 88 5.01 -12.68 -4.50
C ALA A 88 4.92 -11.64 -5.63
N LYS A 89 6.00 -11.43 -6.38
CA LYS A 89 6.16 -10.36 -7.37
C LYS A 89 5.00 -10.17 -8.36
N PRO A 90 4.31 -11.22 -8.87
CA PRO A 90 3.16 -11.03 -9.76
C PRO A 90 1.91 -10.47 -9.06
N TYR A 91 1.84 -10.56 -7.74
CA TYR A 91 0.64 -10.35 -6.94
C TYR A 91 0.79 -9.26 -5.86
N MET A 92 2.02 -8.97 -5.44
CA MET A 92 2.37 -7.92 -4.50
C MET A 92 3.74 -7.34 -4.87
N TYR A 93 3.79 -6.05 -5.24
CA TYR A 93 5.03 -5.41 -5.71
C TYR A 93 5.05 -3.90 -5.47
N ILE A 94 6.24 -3.30 -5.53
CA ILE A 94 6.42 -1.86 -5.33
C ILE A 94 6.23 -1.10 -6.65
N ASP A 95 5.29 -0.16 -6.68
CA ASP A 95 5.28 0.92 -7.67
C ASP A 95 6.13 2.08 -7.15
N SER A 96 7.38 2.12 -7.63
CA SER A 96 8.35 3.13 -7.22
C SER A 96 8.09 4.52 -7.78
N THR A 97 7.19 4.67 -8.75
CA THR A 97 6.79 5.98 -9.28
C THR A 97 5.82 6.69 -8.33
N LYS A 98 4.96 5.90 -7.66
CA LYS A 98 3.97 6.38 -6.69
C LYS A 98 4.44 6.23 -5.25
N GLY A 99 5.41 5.37 -4.97
CA GLY A 99 5.78 4.99 -3.60
C GLY A 99 4.66 4.19 -2.95
N ALA A 100 4.12 3.22 -3.68
CA ALA A 100 2.97 2.42 -3.26
C ALA A 100 3.29 0.92 -3.34
N ILE A 101 2.55 0.13 -2.58
CA ILE A 101 2.49 -1.33 -2.74
C ILE A 101 1.25 -1.62 -3.60
N VAL A 102 1.45 -2.32 -4.70
CA VAL A 102 0.37 -2.80 -5.57
C VAL A 102 -0.02 -4.19 -5.14
N PHE A 103 -1.31 -4.40 -4.89
CA PHE A 103 -1.92 -5.70 -4.68
C PHE A 103 -2.67 -6.09 -5.95
N HIS A 104 -2.22 -7.15 -6.61
CA HIS A 104 -2.78 -7.66 -7.85
C HIS A 104 -3.41 -9.03 -7.61
N ALA A 105 -4.72 -9.11 -7.81
CA ALA A 105 -5.49 -10.34 -7.69
C ALA A 105 -6.25 -10.62 -8.98
N MET A 106 -6.34 -11.90 -9.32
CA MET A 106 -7.11 -12.41 -10.45
C MET A 106 -7.88 -13.66 -10.04
N PRO A 107 -9.00 -14.01 -10.72
CA PRO A 107 -9.72 -15.24 -10.44
C PRO A 107 -8.80 -16.45 -10.61
N THR A 108 -8.59 -17.19 -9.51
CA THR A 108 -7.87 -18.46 -9.52
C THR A 108 -8.61 -19.45 -8.65
N LYS A 109 -8.21 -20.73 -8.71
CA LYS A 109 -8.70 -21.75 -7.79
C LYS A 109 -8.07 -21.64 -6.39
N SER A 110 -7.26 -20.63 -6.12
CA SER A 110 -6.67 -20.39 -4.80
C SER A 110 -7.66 -19.65 -3.91
N THR A 111 -8.48 -20.42 -3.21
CA THR A 111 -9.39 -19.93 -2.19
C THR A 111 -9.16 -20.67 -0.88
N THR A 112 -9.42 -20.00 0.24
CA THR A 112 -9.49 -20.65 1.57
C THR A 112 -10.86 -21.31 1.74
N ARG A 113 -11.03 -22.17 2.76
CA ARG A 113 -12.33 -22.79 3.13
C ARG A 113 -13.49 -21.78 3.17
N ASN A 114 -13.27 -20.62 3.80
CA ASN A 114 -14.34 -19.64 4.04
C ASN A 114 -14.45 -18.54 2.96
N THR A 115 -13.79 -18.72 1.81
CA THR A 115 -13.72 -17.69 0.77
C THR A 115 -14.07 -18.26 -0.60
N LYS A 116 -14.91 -17.52 -1.35
CA LYS A 116 -15.28 -17.89 -2.73
C LYS A 116 -14.40 -17.25 -3.82
N TYR A 117 -13.62 -16.23 -3.44
CA TYR A 117 -12.80 -15.43 -4.35
C TYR A 117 -11.33 -15.45 -3.92
N SER A 118 -10.44 -15.49 -4.90
CA SER A 118 -9.01 -15.29 -4.68
C SER A 118 -8.72 -13.86 -4.20
N ARG A 119 -7.57 -13.68 -3.54
CA ARG A 119 -7.17 -12.41 -2.94
C ARG A 119 -5.66 -12.22 -2.99
N SER A 120 -5.23 -10.97 -3.12
CA SER A 120 -3.91 -10.49 -2.72
C SER A 120 -4.20 -9.44 -1.64
N GLU A 121 -4.14 -9.85 -0.37
CA GLU A 121 -4.73 -9.08 0.73
C GLU A 121 -3.94 -9.27 2.01
N LEU A 122 -3.81 -8.19 2.79
CA LEU A 122 -3.18 -8.22 4.10
C LEU A 122 -4.18 -8.64 5.20
N ARG A 123 -3.68 -9.39 6.19
CA ARG A 123 -4.37 -9.74 7.43
C ARG A 123 -3.53 -9.27 8.61
N GLU A 124 -4.12 -8.44 9.47
CA GLU A 124 -3.47 -7.88 10.66
C GLU A 124 -3.08 -8.99 11.63
N GLN A 125 -1.86 -8.98 12.14
CA GLN A 125 -1.34 -9.83 13.20
C GLN A 125 -0.89 -8.94 14.38
N MET A 126 -1.74 -8.80 15.40
CA MET A 126 -1.42 -7.98 16.59
C MET A 126 -0.09 -8.41 17.24
N VAL A 127 0.18 -9.71 17.20
CA VAL A 127 1.50 -10.27 17.48
C VAL A 127 2.01 -10.88 16.16
N PRO A 128 3.16 -10.43 15.62
CA PRO A 128 3.71 -10.93 14.36
C PRO A 128 3.79 -12.46 14.35
N GLY A 129 3.34 -13.10 13.27
CA GLY A 129 3.32 -14.57 13.14
C GLY A 129 2.22 -15.29 13.95
N ASN A 130 1.40 -14.58 14.72
CA ASN A 130 0.35 -15.18 15.55
C ASN A 130 -1.05 -14.75 15.12
N ASN A 131 -1.82 -15.71 14.58
CA ASN A 131 -3.19 -15.48 14.12
C ASN A 131 -4.26 -15.54 15.24
N ASN A 132 -3.88 -15.91 16.46
CA ASN A 132 -4.82 -16.10 17.57
C ASN A 132 -4.94 -14.87 18.49
N VAL A 133 -4.03 -13.91 18.41
CA VAL A 133 -4.15 -12.63 19.14
C VAL A 133 -4.86 -11.61 18.26
N ASN A 134 -6.05 -11.19 18.69
CA ASN A 134 -6.94 -10.27 17.99
C ASN A 134 -7.58 -9.29 18.99
N TRP A 135 -8.29 -8.29 18.50
CA TRP A 135 -8.90 -7.25 19.32
C TRP A 135 -10.44 -7.29 19.28
N THR A 136 -11.06 -6.75 20.31
CA THR A 136 -12.50 -6.56 20.46
C THR A 136 -12.87 -5.10 20.20
N PHE A 137 -14.13 -4.84 19.89
CA PHE A 137 -14.61 -3.46 19.69
C PHE A 137 -14.44 -2.58 20.93
N ALA A 138 -14.49 -3.15 22.14
CA ALA A 138 -14.24 -2.43 23.38
C ALA A 138 -12.78 -1.93 23.51
N GLN A 139 -11.81 -2.71 23.00
CA GLN A 139 -10.41 -2.27 22.91
C GLN A 139 -10.21 -1.21 21.83
N GLY A 140 -11.01 -1.30 20.75
CA GLY A 140 -10.96 -0.38 19.62
C GLY A 140 -9.77 -0.62 18.69
N GLY A 141 -9.79 0.06 17.54
CA GLY A 141 -8.76 -0.02 16.52
C GLY A 141 -8.96 1.02 15.44
N ASN A 142 -7.87 1.54 14.87
CA ASN A 142 -7.90 2.54 13.80
C ASN A 142 -7.01 2.10 12.64
N LEU A 143 -7.63 1.83 11.48
CA LEU A 143 -6.91 1.56 10.23
C LEU A 143 -7.04 2.76 9.29
N LYS A 144 -5.92 3.40 8.97
CA LYS A 144 -5.85 4.50 8.01
C LYS A 144 -5.04 4.09 6.79
N GLY A 145 -5.68 4.12 5.62
CA GLY A 145 -5.05 3.81 4.34
C GLY A 145 -5.30 4.88 3.29
N LYS A 146 -4.29 5.20 2.48
CA LYS A 146 -4.46 5.96 1.23
C LYS A 146 -4.46 4.99 0.06
N ILE A 147 -5.64 4.69 -0.46
CA ILE A 147 -5.85 3.62 -1.44
C ILE A 147 -6.31 4.24 -2.78
N GLN A 148 -5.84 3.66 -3.88
CA GLN A 148 -6.28 3.95 -5.23
C GLN A 148 -6.56 2.63 -5.95
N MET A 149 -7.69 2.54 -6.65
CA MET A 149 -7.94 1.44 -7.59
C MET A 149 -7.17 1.75 -8.89
N GLU A 150 -6.09 1.01 -9.14
CA GLU A 150 -5.27 1.21 -10.34
C GLU A 150 -5.95 0.65 -11.59
N GLN A 151 -6.41 -0.60 -11.51
CA GLN A 151 -7.04 -1.29 -12.62
C GLN A 151 -8.06 -2.31 -12.10
N THR A 152 -9.13 -2.51 -12.86
CA THR A 152 -10.08 -3.60 -12.67
C THR A 152 -10.68 -3.98 -14.02
N THR A 153 -11.07 -5.25 -14.16
CA THR A 153 -11.69 -5.76 -15.37
C THR A 153 -13.17 -5.37 -15.44
N LYS A 154 -13.79 -5.58 -16.60
CA LYS A 154 -15.23 -5.37 -16.83
C LYS A 154 -15.94 -6.70 -17.09
N ASP A 155 -17.21 -6.78 -16.76
CA ASP A 155 -18.10 -7.87 -17.15
C ASP A 155 -18.49 -7.78 -18.63
N ALA A 156 -19.29 -8.75 -19.10
CA ALA A 156 -19.74 -8.83 -20.49
C ALA A 156 -20.59 -7.61 -20.90
N GLU A 157 -21.27 -6.98 -19.94
CA GLU A 157 -22.06 -5.76 -20.12
C GLU A 157 -21.21 -4.48 -20.01
N GLY A 158 -19.88 -4.60 -19.89
CA GLY A 158 -18.95 -3.47 -19.84
C GLY A 158 -18.90 -2.75 -18.48
N LYS A 159 -19.51 -3.28 -17.43
CA LYS A 159 -19.48 -2.71 -16.08
C LYS A 159 -18.26 -3.23 -15.34
N TYR A 160 -17.61 -2.35 -14.58
CA TYR A 160 -16.44 -2.74 -13.80
C TYR A 160 -16.78 -3.76 -12.71
N HIS A 161 -15.89 -4.74 -12.53
CA HIS A 161 -15.94 -5.66 -11.41
C HIS A 161 -15.70 -4.95 -10.07
N ARG A 162 -16.21 -5.58 -9.01
CA ARG A 162 -16.15 -5.06 -7.64
C ARG A 162 -14.97 -5.67 -6.90
N THR A 163 -14.36 -4.87 -6.03
CA THR A 163 -13.20 -5.29 -5.22
C THR A 163 -13.40 -4.84 -3.78
N ILE A 164 -13.21 -5.74 -2.82
CA ILE A 164 -13.10 -5.37 -1.40
C ILE A 164 -11.72 -4.74 -1.22
N ILE A 165 -11.67 -3.54 -0.64
CA ILE A 165 -10.43 -2.79 -0.44
C ILE A 165 -10.03 -2.67 1.04
N MET A 166 -10.99 -2.83 1.95
CA MET A 166 -10.76 -2.87 3.40
C MET A 166 -11.84 -3.72 4.07
N GLN A 167 -11.52 -4.35 5.19
CA GLN A 167 -12.47 -5.12 5.98
C GLN A 167 -12.09 -5.16 7.47
N ILE A 168 -13.08 -5.38 8.31
CA ILE A 168 -12.90 -5.90 9.67
C ILE A 168 -13.58 -7.25 9.68
N HIS A 169 -12.82 -8.29 10.01
CA HIS A 169 -13.30 -9.66 10.02
C HIS A 169 -13.37 -10.18 11.45
N GLY A 170 -14.55 -10.61 11.89
CA GLY A 170 -14.69 -11.33 13.14
C GLY A 170 -13.89 -12.64 13.12
N ARG A 171 -13.44 -13.05 14.31
CA ARG A 171 -12.84 -14.36 14.54
C ARG A 171 -13.27 -14.84 15.92
N LEU A 172 -13.77 -16.08 16.00
CA LEU A 172 -14.09 -16.70 17.28
C LEU A 172 -12.79 -16.99 18.05
N THR A 173 -12.83 -16.90 19.38
CA THR A 173 -11.77 -17.52 20.19
C THR A 173 -11.84 -19.05 20.05
N ASN A 174 -10.83 -19.76 20.53
CA ASN A 174 -10.88 -21.22 20.51
C ASN A 174 -12.00 -21.73 21.43
N GLU A 175 -12.18 -21.10 22.59
CA GLU A 175 -13.23 -21.43 23.55
C GLU A 175 -14.63 -21.21 22.94
N GLN A 176 -14.82 -20.10 22.22
CA GLN A 176 -16.08 -19.84 21.52
C GLN A 176 -16.33 -20.86 20.39
N ARG A 177 -15.33 -21.15 19.57
CA ARG A 177 -15.43 -22.19 18.53
C ARG A 177 -15.87 -23.53 19.14
N ASP A 178 -15.17 -23.94 20.21
CA ASP A 178 -15.40 -25.24 20.85
C ASP A 178 -16.78 -25.28 21.52
N LEU A 179 -17.22 -24.18 22.13
CA LEU A 179 -18.55 -24.03 22.73
C LEU A 179 -19.69 -24.29 21.72
N ILE A 180 -19.53 -23.84 20.48
CA ILE A 180 -20.55 -24.02 19.43
C ILE A 180 -20.22 -25.14 18.44
N GLY A 181 -19.19 -25.95 18.73
CA GLY A 181 -18.80 -27.11 17.92
C GLY A 181 -18.40 -26.79 16.48
N GLN A 182 -17.85 -25.59 16.21
CA GLN A 182 -17.35 -25.23 14.88
C GLN A 182 -16.00 -25.87 14.60
N ASP A 183 -15.72 -26.18 13.32
CA ASP A 183 -14.44 -26.76 12.89
C ASP A 183 -13.34 -25.70 12.69
N ASP A 184 -13.69 -24.42 12.85
CA ASP A 184 -12.77 -23.29 12.77
C ASP A 184 -13.25 -22.04 13.50
N ASN A 185 -12.38 -21.04 13.52
CA ASN A 185 -12.62 -19.78 14.23
C ASN A 185 -13.27 -18.71 13.34
N ASN A 186 -13.91 -19.07 12.22
CA ASN A 186 -14.56 -18.09 11.35
C ASN A 186 -15.70 -17.39 12.09
N ALA A 187 -15.82 -16.09 11.88
CA ALA A 187 -16.97 -15.32 12.30
C ALA A 187 -17.28 -14.26 11.23
N PRO A 188 -18.47 -13.64 11.25
CA PRO A 188 -18.88 -12.70 10.21
C PRO A 188 -17.88 -11.55 9.97
N PRO A 189 -17.67 -11.15 8.71
CA PRO A 189 -16.99 -9.89 8.41
C PRO A 189 -17.93 -8.70 8.67
N ILE A 190 -17.76 -8.08 9.85
CA ILE A 190 -18.61 -7.01 10.38
C ILE A 190 -18.55 -5.73 9.55
N LEU A 191 -17.44 -5.49 8.83
CA LEU A 191 -17.27 -4.36 7.92
C LEU A 191 -16.60 -4.82 6.62
N LYS A 192 -17.16 -4.41 5.49
CA LYS A 192 -16.51 -4.49 4.17
C LYS A 192 -16.64 -3.17 3.43
N ILE A 193 -15.52 -2.65 2.97
CA ILE A 193 -15.45 -1.46 2.11
C ILE A 193 -15.07 -1.92 0.71
N TYR A 194 -15.90 -1.55 -0.26
CA TYR A 194 -15.76 -1.93 -1.66
C TYR A 194 -15.37 -0.72 -2.50
N TRP A 195 -14.54 -0.95 -3.50
CA TRP A 195 -14.62 -0.20 -4.74
C TRP A 195 -15.60 -0.94 -5.67
N ASP A 196 -16.65 -0.26 -6.12
CA ASP A 196 -17.71 -0.82 -6.97
C ASP A 196 -18.15 0.21 -7.99
N LYS A 197 -17.82 -0.04 -9.26
CA LYS A 197 -18.20 0.80 -10.41
C LYS A 197 -17.86 2.28 -10.20
N GLY A 198 -16.62 2.54 -9.77
CA GLY A 198 -16.11 3.89 -9.55
C GLY A 198 -16.55 4.55 -8.24
N LYS A 199 -17.31 3.86 -7.39
CA LYS A 199 -17.78 4.38 -6.09
C LYS A 199 -17.20 3.58 -4.93
N VAL A 200 -17.01 4.24 -3.80
CA VAL A 200 -16.72 3.56 -2.54
C VAL A 200 -18.03 3.20 -1.86
N ARG A 201 -18.19 1.93 -1.48
CA ARG A 201 -19.41 1.42 -0.85
C ARG A 201 -19.06 0.69 0.43
N VAL A 202 -19.87 0.88 1.46
CA VAL A 202 -19.70 0.24 2.76
C VAL A 202 -20.84 -0.74 3.00
N LYS A 203 -20.50 -1.91 3.52
CA LYS A 203 -21.45 -2.88 4.03
C LYS A 203 -21.05 -3.30 5.43
N THR A 204 -22.06 -3.49 6.28
CA THR A 204 -21.89 -3.96 7.65
C THR A 204 -22.77 -5.17 7.91
N LYS A 205 -22.53 -5.89 9.02
CA LYS A 205 -23.43 -6.94 9.48
C LYS A 205 -24.37 -6.42 10.57
N VAL A 206 -25.61 -6.90 10.57
CA VAL A 206 -26.62 -6.68 11.61
C VAL A 206 -27.19 -8.00 12.07
N LEU A 207 -27.68 -8.05 13.30
CA LEU A 207 -28.37 -9.22 13.83
C LEU A 207 -29.74 -9.37 13.17
N LYS A 208 -30.07 -10.60 12.76
CA LYS A 208 -31.40 -10.95 12.25
C LYS A 208 -32.45 -10.96 13.37
N ASN A 209 -32.05 -11.37 14.57
CA ASN A 209 -32.89 -11.43 15.75
C ASN A 209 -32.19 -10.73 16.92
N LEU A 210 -32.77 -9.63 17.40
CA LEU A 210 -32.23 -8.86 18.54
C LEU A 210 -32.38 -9.59 19.88
N ASN A 211 -33.23 -10.61 19.95
CA ASN A 211 -33.43 -11.45 21.14
C ASN A 211 -32.62 -12.75 21.09
N ALA A 212 -31.68 -12.89 20.14
CA ALA A 212 -30.81 -14.06 20.06
C ALA A 212 -29.98 -14.21 21.35
N SER A 213 -29.86 -15.45 21.81
CA SER A 213 -28.99 -15.83 22.93
C SER A 213 -27.52 -15.62 22.60
N ASN A 214 -26.68 -15.49 23.63
CA ASN A 214 -25.24 -15.31 23.46
C ASN A 214 -24.59 -16.41 22.61
N MET A 215 -25.12 -17.64 22.65
CA MET A 215 -24.61 -18.75 21.85
C MET A 215 -25.00 -18.58 20.37
N GLU A 216 -26.25 -18.22 20.08
CA GLU A 216 -26.72 -17.96 18.71
C GLU A 216 -25.93 -16.82 18.06
N LEU A 217 -25.56 -15.78 18.82
CA LEU A 217 -24.77 -14.65 18.31
C LEU A 217 -23.40 -15.06 17.75
N LEU A 218 -22.84 -16.21 18.15
CA LEU A 218 -21.55 -16.71 17.68
C LEU A 218 -21.62 -17.33 16.27
N HIS A 219 -22.81 -17.73 15.81
CA HIS A 219 -22.97 -18.35 14.51
C HIS A 219 -23.08 -17.31 13.38
N GLU A 220 -22.43 -17.56 12.24
CA GLU A 220 -22.44 -16.62 11.12
C GLU A 220 -23.84 -16.35 10.57
N ASP A 221 -24.73 -17.35 10.63
CA ASP A 221 -26.09 -17.29 10.12
C ASP A 221 -27.03 -16.43 10.98
N ALA A 222 -26.66 -16.08 12.22
CA ALA A 222 -27.35 -15.07 13.02
C ALA A 222 -27.23 -13.65 12.44
N TRP A 223 -26.30 -13.43 11.50
CA TRP A 223 -25.94 -12.12 10.98
C TRP A 223 -26.22 -11.95 9.49
N GLU A 224 -26.95 -10.91 9.13
CA GLU A 224 -27.20 -10.53 7.75
C GLU A 224 -26.43 -9.28 7.32
N MET A 225 -26.21 -9.15 6.01
CA MET A 225 -25.48 -8.02 5.44
C MET A 225 -26.43 -6.86 5.15
N THR A 226 -26.05 -5.65 5.52
CA THR A 226 -26.82 -4.44 5.19
C THR A 226 -26.82 -4.16 3.68
N LYS A 227 -27.76 -3.31 3.26
CA LYS A 227 -27.72 -2.64 1.95
C LYS A 227 -26.46 -1.75 1.84
N ASP A 228 -26.09 -1.45 0.60
CA ASP A 228 -24.93 -0.59 0.29
C ASP A 228 -25.13 0.82 0.84
N LEU A 229 -24.19 1.29 1.65
CA LEU A 229 -24.01 2.72 1.91
C LEU A 229 -23.00 3.27 0.90
N VAL A 230 -23.41 4.20 0.04
CA VAL A 230 -22.53 4.82 -0.96
C VAL A 230 -21.86 6.04 -0.35
N LEU A 231 -20.52 6.05 -0.31
CA LEU A 231 -19.76 7.23 0.09
C LEU A 231 -19.57 8.13 -1.14
N ASN A 232 -20.20 9.29 -1.11
CA ASN A 232 -19.98 10.32 -2.11
C ASN A 232 -18.71 11.10 -1.77
N LYS A 233 -17.94 11.45 -2.81
CA LYS A 233 -16.78 12.32 -2.66
C LYS A 233 -17.29 13.68 -2.15
N LYS A 234 -16.79 14.13 -0.99
CA LYS A 234 -16.90 15.54 -0.60
C LYS A 234 -15.98 16.37 -1.50
#